data_AF-A0A151H458-F1
#
_entry.id   AF-A0A151H458-F1
#
_cell.length_a   1.000
_cell.length_b   1.000
_cell.length_c   1.000
_cell.angle_alpha   90.00
_cell.angle_beta   90.00
_cell.angle_gamma   90.00
#
_symmetry.space_group_name_H-M   'P 1'
#
loop_
_entity.id
_entity.type
_entity.pdbx_description
1 polymer ?
#
loop_
_entity_poly.entity_id
_entity_poly.type
_entity_poly.pdbx_seq_one_letter_code
_entity_poly.pdbx_strand_id
1 'polypeptide(L)' 'LKANGVSYNKGTFPFAANSRARANDVATGFVKVLAHKDSDKLLGAWIMGPEA' A
#
# COMPACT_ATOMS: atom_id res chain seq x y z
N LEU A 1 9.78 -11.73 -2.39
CA LEU A 1 10.42 -10.55 -3.02
C LEU A 1 11.88 -10.41 -2.62
N LYS A 2 12.22 -10.07 -1.36
CA LYS A 2 13.62 -10.03 -0.92
C LYS A 2 14.37 -11.36 -1.06
N ALA A 3 13.71 -12.47 -0.74
CA ALA A 3 14.28 -13.82 -0.87
C ALA A 3 14.49 -14.27 -2.33
N ASN A 4 13.77 -13.66 -3.29
CA ASN A 4 13.86 -14.00 -4.71
C ASN A 4 14.73 -13.00 -5.49
N GLY A 5 15.39 -12.06 -4.81
CA GLY A 5 16.24 -11.04 -5.46
C GLY A 5 15.51 -10.06 -6.40
N VAL A 6 14.17 -9.98 -6.33
CA VAL A 6 13.39 -9.15 -7.27
C VAL A 6 13.51 -7.68 -6.88
N SER A 7 13.92 -6.83 -7.83
CA SER A 7 13.93 -5.38 -7.67
C SER A 7 12.50 -4.82 -7.67
N TYR A 8 12.12 -4.14 -6.60
CA TYR A 8 10.77 -3.57 -6.46
C TYR A 8 10.79 -2.16 -5.89
N ASN A 9 9.83 -1.36 -6.33
CA ASN A 9 9.47 -0.07 -5.75
C ASN A 9 8.44 -0.30 -4.63
N LYS A 10 8.53 0.48 -3.55
CA LYS A 10 7.63 0.43 -2.40
C LYS A 10 6.87 1.74 -2.28
N GLY A 11 5.56 1.71 -2.50
CA GLY A 11 4.63 2.79 -2.16
C GLY A 11 3.94 2.51 -0.82
N THR A 12 3.76 3.52 0.01
CA THR A 12 2.97 3.40 1.25
C THR A 12 2.13 4.66 1.41
N PHE A 13 0.84 4.49 1.62
CA PHE A 13 -0.12 5.57 1.74
C PHE A 13 -0.94 5.38 3.03
N PRO A 14 -0.86 6.31 3.99
CA PRO A 14 -1.63 6.21 5.23
C PRO A 14 -3.11 6.56 5.00
N PHE A 15 -4.03 5.83 5.63
CA PHE A 15 -5.46 6.16 5.57
C PHE A 15 -5.78 7.51 6.23
N ALA A 16 -4.94 7.97 7.16
CA ALA A 16 -5.04 9.30 7.74
C ALA A 16 -4.93 10.43 6.70
N ALA A 17 -4.29 10.19 5.55
CA ALA A 17 -4.21 11.15 4.45
C ALA A 17 -5.37 11.02 3.45
N ASN A 18 -6.29 10.08 3.66
CA ASN A 18 -7.46 9.88 2.82
C ASN A 18 -8.68 10.62 3.39
N SER A 19 -9.21 11.60 2.65
CA SER A 19 -10.33 12.43 3.10
C SER A 19 -11.59 11.63 3.43
N ARG A 20 -11.87 10.54 2.68
CA ARG A 20 -13.02 9.65 2.96
C ARG A 20 -12.82 8.87 4.24
N ALA A 21 -11.62 8.34 4.48
CA ALA A 21 -11.32 7.63 5.72
C ALA A 21 -11.41 8.54 6.94
N ARG A 22 -11.02 9.82 6.81
CA ARG A 22 -11.21 10.82 7.88
C ARG A 22 -12.68 11.17 8.10
N ALA A 23 -13.45 11.34 7.02
CA ALA A 23 -14.89 11.66 7.12
C ALA A 23 -15.70 10.54 7.79
N ASN A 24 -15.28 9.28 7.61
CA ASN A 24 -15.93 8.10 8.17
C ASN A 24 -15.32 7.65 9.53
N ASP A 25 -14.43 8.46 10.12
CA ASP A 25 -13.71 8.16 11.38
C ASP A 25 -12.93 6.81 11.39
N VAL A 26 -12.49 6.38 10.20
CA VAL A 26 -11.75 5.14 9.93
C VAL A 26 -10.32 5.44 9.44
N ALA A 27 -9.73 6.52 9.95
CA ALA A 27 -8.43 7.03 9.52
C ALA A 27 -7.22 6.18 9.94
N THR A 28 -7.44 5.07 10.64
CA THR A 28 -6.39 4.20 11.16
C THR A 28 -5.94 3.18 10.11
N GLY A 29 -4.63 3.05 9.93
CA GLY A 29 -4.05 2.05 9.03
C GLY A 29 -3.37 2.64 7.79
N PHE A 30 -2.99 1.77 6.84
CA PHE A 30 -2.28 2.14 5.64
C PHE A 30 -2.46 1.12 4.51
N VAL A 31 -2.23 1.60 3.29
CA VAL A 31 -2.07 0.79 2.09
C VAL A 31 -0.59 0.77 1.72
N LYS A 32 -0.04 -0.41 1.48
CA LYS A 32 1.33 -0.60 1.00
C LYS A 32 1.28 -1.37 -0.32
N VAL A 33 1.90 -0.82 -1.34
CA VAL A 33 1.97 -1.43 -2.67
C VAL A 33 3.42 -1.68 -3.03
N LEU A 34 3.68 -2.87 -3.57
CA LEU A 34 4.96 -3.22 -4.15
C LEU A 34 4.79 -3.40 -5.65
N ALA A 35 5.61 -2.69 -6.42
CA ALA A 35 5.63 -2.77 -7.88
C ALA A 35 7.02 -3.16 -8.36
N HIS A 36 7.13 -3.87 -9.49
CA HIS A 36 8.40 -4.20 -10.10
C HIS A 36 9.09 -2.93 -10.60
N LYS A 37 10.40 -2.78 -10.36
CA LYS A 37 11.09 -1.51 -10.61
C LYS A 37 11.11 -1.11 -12.09
N ASP A 38 11.27 -2.08 -12.99
CA ASP A 38 11.52 -1.79 -14.42
C ASP A 38 10.28 -1.89 -15.28
N SER A 39 9.29 -2.67 -14.86
CA SER A 39 8.09 -2.96 -15.66
C SER A 39 6.81 -2.43 -15.02
N ASP A 40 6.94 -1.79 -13.84
CA ASP A 40 5.86 -1.26 -13.01
C ASP A 40 4.72 -2.26 -12.71
N LYS A 41 5.01 -3.56 -12.86
CA LYS A 41 4.03 -4.63 -12.60
C LYS A 41 3.72 -4.66 -11.12
N LEU A 42 2.44 -4.69 -10.77
CA LEU A 42 2.02 -4.87 -9.38
C LEU A 42 2.47 -6.25 -8.88
N LEU A 43 3.33 -6.29 -7.86
CA LEU A 43 3.82 -7.52 -7.23
C LEU A 43 2.99 -7.90 -6.01
N GLY A 44 2.30 -6.92 -5.41
CA GLY A 44 1.36 -7.15 -4.32
C GLY A 44 0.91 -5.86 -3.65
N ALA A 45 -0.23 -5.94 -2.99
CA ALA A 45 -0.75 -4.89 -2.13
C ALA A 45 -1.07 -5.48 -0.75
N TRP A 46 -0.79 -4.70 0.29
CA TRP A 46 -1.14 -4.98 1.67
C TRP A 46 -1.95 -3.80 2.17
N ILE A 47 -3.16 -4.10 2.63
CA ILE A 47 -4.06 -3.10 3.17
C ILE A 47 -4.30 -3.48 4.62
N MET A 48 -4.05 -2.55 5.52
CA MET A 48 -4.49 -2.65 6.90
C MET A 48 -5.31 -1.41 7.20
N GLY A 49 -6.60 -1.58 7.46
CA GLY A 49 -7.53 -0.50 7.77
C GLY A 49 -8.95 -1.04 7.88
N PRO A 50 -9.92 -0.20 8.29
CA PRO A 50 -11.32 -0.58 8.31
C PRO A 50 -11.82 -0.81 6.88
N GLU A 51 -12.57 -1.89 6.66
CA GLU A 51 -13.02 -2.37 5.33
C GLU A 51 -11.91 -2.94 4.40
N ALA A 52 -10.79 -3.40 4.96
CA ALA A 52 -9.71 -4.09 4.21
C ALA A 52 -10.08 -5.50 3.73
#